data_AF-A0A178AR53-F1
#
_entry.id   AF-A0A178AR53-F1
#
_cell.length_a   1.000
_cell.length_b   1.000
_cell.length_c   1.000
_cell.angle_alpha   90.00
_cell.angle_beta   90.00
_cell.angle_gamma   90.00
#
_symmetry.space_group_name_H-M   'P 1'
#
loop_
_entity.id
_entity.type
_entity.pdbx_description
1 polymer ?
#
loop_
_entity_poly.entity_id
_entity_poly.type
_entity_poly.pdbx_seq_one_letter_code
_entity_poly.pdbx_strand_id
1 'polypeptide(L)'
;MSDTLASLKQLPLELRDSVYDEALTPLQTLEHPANFKGTVIQYFRSLLPLSLRSDSQVVEEATTVFIRQTLRTVQNIKVPGPEYFETVQALVPQWEGVRRLEFTNTQHAYAAFPANENTSPMTVHDIVVRCPNLEAVVFRIAPEMMLKPMAPSFHADEGENSATCTYLLRVMEHPKIRRLELHCAEGRQTFTGYSAYAQPVPPSTNKFKPFVDAFRSATTSAGRNVELVIEFSPGIVKNPNNPEMQRRYENGFTWIEYHDFFG
;
A
#
# COMPACT_ATOMS: atom_id res chain seq x y z
N MET A 1 38.35 12.68 -8.87
CA MET A 1 36.91 12.42 -9.05
C MET A 1 36.29 13.29 -10.17
N SER A 2 36.72 14.54 -10.40
CA SER A 2 36.15 15.40 -11.47
C SER A 2 36.34 14.82 -12.87
N ASP A 3 37.49 14.23 -13.16
CA ASP A 3 37.84 13.79 -14.54
C ASP A 3 37.01 12.58 -14.99
N THR A 4 36.66 11.70 -14.05
CA THR A 4 35.76 10.55 -14.28
C THR A 4 34.32 10.98 -14.60
N LEU A 5 33.80 12.02 -13.93
CA LEU A 5 32.45 12.53 -14.20
C LEU A 5 32.40 13.32 -15.51
N ALA A 6 33.45 14.09 -15.82
CA ALA A 6 33.59 14.76 -17.10
C ALA A 6 33.63 13.76 -18.26
N SER A 7 34.34 12.63 -18.09
CA SER A 7 34.37 11.54 -19.06
C SER A 7 33.02 10.83 -19.20
N LEU A 8 32.32 10.55 -18.09
CA LEU A 8 30.99 9.93 -18.11
C LEU A 8 30.00 10.74 -18.95
N LYS A 9 29.97 12.07 -18.77
CA LYS A 9 29.05 12.97 -19.51
C LYS A 9 29.31 13.04 -21.02
N GLN A 10 30.52 12.72 -21.46
CA GLN A 10 30.86 12.68 -22.89
C GLN A 10 30.35 11.41 -23.57
N LEU A 11 29.91 10.41 -22.80
CA LEU A 11 29.33 9.20 -23.35
C LEU A 11 27.89 9.45 -23.82
N PRO A 12 27.48 8.81 -24.94
CA PRO A 12 26.08 8.69 -25.34
C PRO A 12 25.19 8.22 -24.18
N LEU A 13 23.91 8.62 -24.20
CA LEU A 13 22.97 8.32 -23.11
C LEU A 13 22.84 6.80 -22.88
N GLU A 14 22.85 6.00 -23.95
CA GLU A 14 22.72 4.55 -23.90
C GLU A 14 23.89 3.89 -23.16
N LEU A 15 25.10 4.42 -23.33
CA LEU A 15 26.28 3.95 -22.62
C LEU A 15 26.28 4.41 -21.16
N ARG A 16 25.76 5.61 -20.87
CA ARG A 16 25.57 6.07 -19.49
C ARG A 16 24.53 5.24 -18.75
N ASP A 17 23.41 4.91 -19.39
CA ASP A 17 22.38 4.01 -18.86
C ASP A 17 23.00 2.65 -18.50
N SER A 18 23.87 2.10 -19.36
CA SER A 18 24.57 0.84 -19.07
C SER A 18 25.51 0.95 -17.86
N VAL A 19 26.22 2.07 -17.70
CA VAL A 19 27.06 2.32 -16.52
C VAL A 19 26.22 2.45 -15.26
N TYR A 20 25.07 3.14 -15.31
CA TYR A 20 24.16 3.22 -14.18
C TYR A 20 23.57 1.84 -13.85
N ASP A 21 23.26 1.04 -14.87
CA ASP A 21 22.71 -0.30 -14.70
C ASP A 21 23.67 -1.24 -13.95
N GLU A 22 24.98 -1.12 -14.20
CA GLU A 22 26.02 -1.88 -13.50
C GLU A 22 26.33 -1.32 -12.11
N ALA A 23 26.30 0.02 -11.96
CA ALA A 23 26.67 0.70 -10.73
C ALA A 23 25.57 0.68 -9.66
N LEU A 24 24.32 0.50 -10.06
CA LEU A 24 23.15 0.59 -9.17
C LEU A 24 22.51 -0.79 -9.03
N THR A 25 22.40 -1.25 -7.78
CA THR A 25 21.69 -2.50 -7.49
C THR A 25 20.20 -2.20 -7.25
N PRO A 26 19.27 -2.77 -8.03
CA PRO A 26 17.83 -2.58 -7.84
C PRO A 26 17.38 -3.00 -6.44
N LEU A 27 16.40 -2.27 -5.89
CA LEU A 27 15.85 -2.63 -4.58
C LEU A 27 14.96 -3.87 -4.71
N GLN A 28 15.19 -4.86 -3.83
CA GLN A 28 14.32 -6.05 -3.73
C GLN A 28 12.98 -5.74 -3.04
N THR A 29 12.98 -4.72 -2.18
CA THR A 29 11.79 -4.21 -1.49
C THR A 29 11.89 -2.70 -1.41
N LEU A 30 10.83 -2.01 -1.82
CA LEU A 30 10.70 -0.57 -1.70
C LEU A 30 9.86 -0.27 -0.45
N GLU A 31 10.54 -0.11 0.68
CA GLU A 31 9.91 0.33 1.92
C GLU A 31 10.28 1.79 2.20
N HIS A 32 9.25 2.61 2.36
CA HIS A 32 9.44 4.01 2.69
C HIS A 32 9.86 4.16 4.16
N PRO A 33 11.01 4.79 4.47
CA PRO A 33 11.43 4.97 5.85
C PRO A 33 10.42 5.80 6.63
N ALA A 34 10.08 5.38 7.86
CA ALA A 34 9.08 6.06 8.69
C ALA A 34 9.38 7.55 8.95
N ASN A 35 10.65 7.94 8.92
CA ASN A 35 11.11 9.30 9.19
C ASN A 35 11.41 10.12 7.93
N PHE A 36 11.24 9.53 6.74
CA PHE A 36 11.46 10.27 5.49
C PHE A 36 10.19 11.07 5.17
N LYS A 37 10.35 12.35 4.79
CA LYS A 37 9.22 13.26 4.47
C LYS A 37 9.20 13.66 2.98
N GLY A 38 9.90 12.91 2.14
CA GLY A 38 10.06 13.22 0.72
C GLY A 38 9.30 12.29 -0.21
N THR A 39 9.37 12.57 -1.51
CA THR A 39 8.79 11.71 -2.56
C THR A 39 9.66 10.48 -2.83
N VAL A 40 9.12 9.49 -3.56
CA VAL A 40 9.90 8.32 -3.99
C VAL A 40 11.15 8.75 -4.76
N ILE A 41 11.05 9.74 -5.66
CA ILE A 41 12.23 10.25 -6.38
C ILE A 41 13.30 10.76 -5.42
N GLN A 42 12.91 11.52 -4.39
CA GLN A 42 13.86 12.03 -3.40
C GLN A 42 14.50 10.89 -2.60
N TYR A 43 13.73 9.83 -2.30
CA TYR A 43 14.27 8.65 -1.64
C TYR A 43 15.32 7.96 -2.50
N PHE A 44 15.03 7.68 -3.78
CA PHE A 44 15.99 7.08 -4.72
C PHE A 44 17.26 7.93 -4.91
N ARG A 45 17.12 9.26 -5.02
CA ARG A 45 18.27 10.18 -5.05
C ARG A 45 19.16 10.03 -3.83
N SER A 46 18.56 9.86 -2.64
CA SER A 46 19.28 9.68 -1.37
C SER A 46 20.00 8.34 -1.26
N LEU A 47 19.75 7.40 -2.17
CA LEU A 47 20.39 6.08 -2.22
C LEU A 47 21.51 6.00 -3.28
N LEU A 48 21.63 6.97 -4.18
CA LEU A 48 22.69 6.98 -5.19
C LEU A 48 24.09 6.98 -4.53
N PRO A 49 25.11 6.32 -5.10
CA PRO A 49 26.50 6.47 -4.63
C PRO A 49 26.95 7.94 -4.63
N LEU A 50 27.79 8.34 -3.66
CA LEU A 50 28.30 9.72 -3.57
C LEU A 50 28.98 10.18 -4.87
N SER A 51 29.62 9.26 -5.59
CA SER A 51 30.25 9.50 -6.90
C SER A 51 29.28 10.00 -7.98
N LEU A 52 27.99 9.67 -7.87
CA LEU A 52 26.95 10.11 -8.81
C LEU A 52 26.19 11.36 -8.31
N ARG A 53 26.39 11.80 -7.06
CA ARG A 53 25.62 12.90 -6.45
C ARG A 53 26.15 14.31 -6.71
N SER A 54 27.38 14.42 -7.22
CA SER A 54 28.05 15.72 -7.37
C SER A 54 27.55 16.55 -8.55
N ASP A 55 26.74 15.96 -9.44
CA ASP A 55 26.26 16.63 -10.65
C ASP A 55 24.77 16.42 -10.85
N SER A 56 24.02 17.51 -11.09
CA SER A 56 22.55 17.46 -11.17
C SER A 56 22.03 16.63 -12.35
N GLN A 57 22.69 16.70 -13.51
CA GLN A 57 22.28 15.95 -14.68
C GLN A 57 22.49 14.45 -14.44
N VAL A 58 23.68 14.06 -13.95
CA VAL A 58 23.98 12.66 -13.62
C VAL A 58 23.03 12.13 -12.55
N VAL A 59 22.71 12.93 -11.53
CA VAL A 59 21.73 12.55 -10.51
C VAL A 59 20.36 12.26 -11.11
N GLU A 60 19.86 13.09 -12.01
CA GLU A 60 18.54 12.91 -12.62
C GLU A 60 18.46 11.68 -13.50
N GLU A 61 19.47 11.48 -14.36
CA GLU A 61 19.58 10.30 -15.22
C GLU A 61 19.70 9.02 -14.38
N ALA A 62 20.66 8.96 -13.45
CA ALA A 62 20.89 7.81 -12.60
C ALA A 62 19.66 7.47 -11.74
N THR A 63 18.98 8.48 -11.18
CA THR A 63 17.73 8.27 -10.43
C THR A 63 16.65 7.65 -11.30
N THR A 64 16.49 8.14 -12.53
CA THR A 64 15.48 7.65 -13.46
C THR A 64 15.73 6.19 -13.84
N VAL A 65 16.99 5.85 -14.16
CA VAL A 65 17.39 4.48 -14.44
C VAL A 65 17.16 3.59 -13.20
N PHE A 66 17.58 4.03 -12.02
CA PHE A 66 17.42 3.27 -10.79
C PHE A 66 15.96 2.96 -10.45
N ILE A 67 15.07 3.94 -10.61
CA ILE A 67 13.62 3.76 -10.45
C ILE A 67 13.09 2.75 -11.47
N ARG A 68 13.46 2.90 -12.76
CA ARG A 68 13.02 2.01 -13.83
C ARG A 68 13.42 0.56 -13.57
N GLN A 69 14.68 0.33 -13.22
CA GLN A 69 15.17 -1.01 -12.91
C GLN A 69 14.51 -1.59 -11.66
N THR A 70 14.36 -0.78 -10.62
CA THR A 70 13.73 -1.21 -9.37
C THR A 70 12.28 -1.58 -9.60
N LEU A 71 11.47 -0.77 -10.28
CA LEU A 71 10.06 -1.08 -10.52
C LEU A 71 9.83 -2.29 -11.45
N ARG A 72 10.83 -2.66 -12.26
CA ARG A 72 10.82 -3.90 -13.05
C ARG A 72 11.05 -5.16 -12.20
N THR A 73 11.71 -5.05 -11.06
CA THR A 73 12.21 -6.21 -10.29
C THR A 73 11.67 -6.30 -8.86
N VAL A 74 11.28 -5.16 -8.27
CA VAL A 74 10.81 -5.05 -6.89
C VAL A 74 9.53 -5.85 -6.71
N GLN A 75 9.53 -6.75 -5.75
CA GLN A 75 8.37 -7.61 -5.50
C GLN A 75 7.41 -7.01 -4.48
N ASN A 76 7.94 -6.26 -3.52
CA ASN A 76 7.19 -5.73 -2.39
C ASN A 76 7.39 -4.21 -2.32
N ILE A 77 6.28 -3.48 -2.27
CA ILE A 77 6.25 -2.04 -2.05
C ILE A 77 5.45 -1.77 -0.79
N LYS A 78 6.02 -0.97 0.11
CA LYS A 78 5.38 -0.51 1.34
C LYS A 78 5.59 0.99 1.49
N VAL A 79 4.53 1.76 1.32
CA VAL A 79 4.58 3.24 1.32
C VAL A 79 3.45 3.83 2.16
N PRO A 80 3.46 5.13 2.48
CA PRO A 80 2.37 5.73 3.24
C PRO A 80 1.08 5.90 2.42
N GLY A 81 1.18 6.32 1.16
CA GLY A 81 0.00 6.59 0.32
C GLY A 81 0.33 6.65 -1.18
N PRO A 82 -0.69 6.74 -2.06
CA PRO A 82 -0.52 6.85 -3.49
C PRO A 82 0.26 8.08 -3.97
N GLU A 83 0.13 9.20 -3.25
CA GLU A 83 0.76 10.50 -3.56
C GLU A 83 2.29 10.40 -3.72
N TYR A 84 2.90 9.40 -3.10
CA TYR A 84 4.34 9.12 -3.18
C TYR A 84 4.83 8.78 -4.59
N PHE A 85 3.92 8.37 -5.49
CA PHE A 85 4.22 7.95 -6.85
C PHE A 85 3.83 8.96 -7.93
N GLU A 86 3.29 10.13 -7.57
CA GLU A 86 2.81 11.15 -8.52
C GLU A 86 3.87 11.59 -9.53
N THR A 87 5.15 11.58 -9.15
CA THR A 87 6.25 11.98 -10.01
C THR A 87 6.86 10.81 -10.79
N VAL A 88 6.55 9.56 -10.41
CA VAL A 88 7.15 8.34 -10.97
C VAL A 88 6.31 7.76 -12.12
N GLN A 89 5.01 8.04 -12.11
CA GLN A 89 4.04 7.50 -13.07
C GLN A 89 4.38 7.75 -14.54
N ALA A 90 5.02 8.88 -14.86
CA ALA A 90 5.42 9.23 -16.22
C ALA A 90 6.70 8.50 -16.66
N LEU A 91 7.53 8.06 -15.72
CA LEU A 91 8.82 7.43 -15.98
C LEU A 91 8.67 5.94 -16.29
N VAL A 92 7.72 5.28 -15.62
CA VAL A 92 7.52 3.83 -15.70
C VAL A 92 6.02 3.53 -15.75
N PRO A 93 5.45 3.29 -16.94
CA PRO A 93 4.02 3.02 -17.10
C PRO A 93 3.55 1.74 -16.40
N GLN A 94 4.38 0.69 -16.40
CA GLN A 94 4.06 -0.65 -15.88
C GLN A 94 5.15 -1.14 -14.93
N TRP A 95 4.75 -1.63 -13.76
CA TRP A 95 5.62 -2.08 -12.66
C TRP A 95 5.54 -3.61 -12.57
N GLU A 96 6.23 -4.26 -13.50
CA GLU A 96 6.11 -5.70 -13.76
C GLU A 96 6.57 -6.57 -12.58
N GLY A 97 7.53 -6.11 -11.77
CA GLY A 97 8.06 -6.89 -10.66
C GLY A 97 7.10 -7.03 -9.49
N VAL A 98 6.15 -6.09 -9.35
CA VAL A 98 5.38 -5.88 -8.13
C VAL A 98 4.35 -6.98 -7.93
N ARG A 99 4.46 -7.69 -6.81
CA ARG A 99 3.54 -8.76 -6.39
C ARG A 99 2.76 -8.40 -5.12
N ARG A 100 3.29 -7.50 -4.29
CA ARG A 100 2.64 -7.02 -3.06
C ARG A 100 2.75 -5.51 -2.94
N LEU A 101 1.61 -4.87 -2.66
CA LEU A 101 1.52 -3.45 -2.32
C LEU A 101 0.98 -3.29 -0.89
N GLU A 102 1.58 -2.40 -0.12
CA GLU A 102 1.13 -2.03 1.22
C GLU A 102 1.09 -0.52 1.39
N PHE A 103 -0.09 -0.01 1.76
CA PHE A 103 -0.29 1.40 2.13
C PHE A 103 -0.45 1.52 3.64
N THR A 104 0.50 2.22 4.26
CA THR A 104 0.64 2.30 5.72
C THR A 104 -0.13 3.45 6.35
N ASN A 105 -0.67 4.40 5.59
CA ASN A 105 -1.66 5.35 6.07
C ASN A 105 -3.08 4.92 5.67
N THR A 106 -4.07 5.37 6.44
CA THR A 106 -5.48 5.21 6.07
C THR A 106 -5.76 6.02 4.81
N GLN A 107 -6.33 5.36 3.80
CA GLN A 107 -6.64 5.99 2.52
C GLN A 107 -8.06 6.54 2.52
N HIS A 108 -8.23 7.78 2.05
CA HIS A 108 -9.53 8.42 1.94
C HIS A 108 -10.25 8.08 0.62
N ALA A 109 -9.51 7.74 -0.43
CA ALA A 109 -10.04 7.34 -1.73
C ALA A 109 -9.26 6.15 -2.31
N TYR A 110 -9.97 5.07 -2.63
CA TYR A 110 -9.38 3.86 -3.22
C TYR A 110 -9.44 3.86 -4.74
N ALA A 111 -10.38 4.59 -5.34
CA ALA A 111 -10.50 4.77 -6.79
C ALA A 111 -11.17 6.11 -7.09
N ALA A 112 -11.02 6.60 -8.33
CA ALA A 112 -11.63 7.85 -8.75
C ALA A 112 -13.16 7.76 -8.72
N PHE A 113 -13.80 8.78 -8.15
CA PHE A 113 -15.24 8.96 -8.23
C PHE A 113 -15.64 9.28 -9.68
N PRO A 114 -16.74 8.72 -10.20
CA PRO A 114 -17.25 9.14 -11.50
C PRO A 114 -17.72 10.61 -11.38
N ALA A 115 -17.24 11.45 -12.30
CA ALA A 115 -17.69 12.83 -12.55
C ALA A 115 -17.17 13.98 -11.66
N ASN A 116 -15.86 14.05 -11.38
CA ASN A 116 -15.22 15.36 -11.13
C ASN A 116 -14.12 15.63 -12.16
N GLU A 117 -14.32 16.66 -12.98
CA GLU A 117 -13.44 17.10 -14.10
C GLU A 117 -12.11 17.73 -13.64
N ASN A 118 -11.83 17.73 -12.34
CA ASN A 118 -10.52 18.12 -11.83
C ASN A 118 -9.60 16.90 -11.80
N THR A 119 -8.33 17.09 -12.18
CA THR A 119 -7.24 16.11 -12.04
C THR A 119 -7.29 15.50 -10.65
N SER A 120 -7.95 14.36 -10.51
CA SER A 120 -8.10 13.70 -9.22
C SER A 120 -6.71 13.28 -8.76
N PRO A 121 -6.37 13.46 -7.47
CA PRO A 121 -5.12 12.96 -6.93
C PRO A 121 -5.01 11.47 -7.20
N MET A 122 -3.77 10.98 -7.35
CA MET A 122 -3.52 9.57 -7.67
C MET A 122 -4.23 8.66 -6.65
N THR A 123 -4.98 7.67 -7.13
CA THR A 123 -5.71 6.75 -6.28
C THR A 123 -5.00 5.40 -6.15
N VAL A 124 -5.40 4.61 -5.16
CA VAL A 124 -4.90 3.23 -5.00
C VAL A 124 -5.13 2.42 -6.28
N HIS A 125 -6.31 2.54 -6.90
CA HIS A 125 -6.64 1.87 -8.14
C HIS A 125 -5.66 2.23 -9.26
N ASP A 126 -5.24 3.49 -9.39
CA ASP A 126 -4.30 3.95 -10.43
C ASP A 126 -2.91 3.32 -10.29
N ILE A 127 -2.52 2.95 -9.06
CA ILE A 127 -1.29 2.22 -8.79
C ILE A 127 -1.48 0.73 -9.09
N VAL A 128 -2.60 0.16 -8.64
CA VAL A 128 -2.90 -1.27 -8.82
C VAL A 128 -2.96 -1.66 -10.29
N VAL A 129 -3.58 -0.85 -11.16
CA VAL A 129 -3.63 -1.13 -12.60
C VAL A 129 -2.26 -1.11 -13.30
N ARG A 130 -1.25 -0.51 -12.68
CA ARG A 130 0.13 -0.48 -13.20
C ARG A 130 0.93 -1.71 -12.78
N CYS A 131 0.41 -2.57 -11.92
CA CYS A 131 1.13 -3.71 -11.35
C CYS A 131 0.58 -5.03 -11.93
N PRO A 132 0.94 -5.42 -13.17
CA PRO A 132 0.28 -6.53 -13.87
C PRO A 132 0.47 -7.91 -13.21
N ASN A 133 1.38 -8.03 -12.25
CA ASN A 133 1.68 -9.24 -11.48
C ASN A 133 1.26 -9.13 -10.01
N LEU A 134 0.43 -8.14 -9.66
CA LEU A 134 -0.01 -7.92 -8.28
C LEU A 134 -0.88 -9.07 -7.78
N GLU A 135 -0.45 -9.69 -6.69
CA GLU A 135 -1.09 -10.85 -6.06
C GLU A 135 -1.72 -10.49 -4.70
N ALA A 136 -1.14 -9.54 -3.96
CA ALA A 136 -1.59 -9.17 -2.62
C ALA A 136 -1.59 -7.66 -2.40
N VAL A 137 -2.61 -7.15 -1.71
CA VAL A 137 -2.67 -5.75 -1.31
C VAL A 137 -3.03 -5.61 0.16
N VAL A 138 -2.34 -4.70 0.84
CA VAL A 138 -2.54 -4.38 2.25
C VAL A 138 -2.92 -2.90 2.38
N PHE A 139 -4.03 -2.62 3.06
CA PHE A 139 -4.49 -1.26 3.33
C PHE A 139 -4.67 -1.04 4.82
N ARG A 140 -4.35 0.16 5.29
CA ARG A 140 -4.95 0.66 6.52
C ARG A 140 -6.35 1.21 6.25
N ILE A 141 -7.31 0.78 7.04
CA ILE A 141 -8.72 1.20 6.94
C ILE A 141 -9.23 1.63 8.32
N ALA A 142 -10.10 2.63 8.35
CA ALA A 142 -10.84 2.95 9.58
C ALA A 142 -12.02 1.98 9.73
N PRO A 143 -12.28 1.40 10.92
CA PRO A 143 -13.38 0.45 11.13
C PRO A 143 -14.75 0.98 10.64
N GLU A 144 -15.00 2.27 10.81
CA GLU A 144 -16.24 2.93 10.41
C GLU A 144 -16.51 2.83 8.90
N MET A 145 -15.46 2.69 8.08
CA MET A 145 -15.59 2.52 6.63
C MET A 145 -16.16 1.14 6.26
N MET A 146 -16.00 0.13 7.12
CA MET A 146 -16.56 -1.21 6.94
C MET A 146 -17.98 -1.35 7.51
N LEU A 147 -18.38 -0.46 8.43
CA LEU A 147 -19.72 -0.48 9.04
C LEU A 147 -20.80 0.20 8.18
N LYS A 148 -20.39 0.92 7.13
CA LYS A 148 -21.31 1.60 6.21
C LYS A 148 -21.96 0.60 5.25
N PRO A 149 -23.25 0.76 4.91
CA PRO A 149 -23.96 -0.19 4.06
C PRO A 149 -23.37 -0.26 2.65
N MET A 150 -23.26 -1.49 2.12
CA MET A 150 -22.77 -1.77 0.75
C MET A 150 -23.90 -2.01 -0.27
N ALA A 151 -25.14 -1.69 0.08
CA ALA A 151 -26.29 -2.02 -0.74
C ALA A 151 -26.44 -1.06 -1.94
N PRO A 152 -26.82 -1.57 -3.14
CA PRO A 152 -27.02 -0.78 -4.36
C PRO A 152 -28.38 -0.07 -4.43
N SER A 153 -29.29 -0.38 -3.49
CA SER A 153 -30.55 0.33 -3.32
C SER A 153 -30.35 1.40 -2.26
N PHE A 154 -30.39 2.69 -2.60
CA PHE A 154 -30.92 3.79 -1.79
C PHE A 154 -30.47 5.11 -2.45
N HIS A 155 -31.49 5.85 -2.89
CA HIS A 155 -31.53 7.29 -3.21
C HIS A 155 -30.22 8.07 -3.21
N ALA A 156 -30.01 8.80 -4.31
CA ALA A 156 -28.93 9.76 -4.58
C ALA A 156 -28.76 10.92 -3.57
N ASP A 157 -29.32 10.83 -2.36
CA ASP A 157 -29.30 11.87 -1.33
C ASP A 157 -28.42 11.55 -0.11
N GLU A 158 -27.75 10.39 -0.04
CA GLU A 158 -26.70 10.12 0.98
C GLU A 158 -25.30 10.07 0.33
N GLY A 159 -24.86 11.23 -0.15
CA GLY A 159 -23.56 11.46 -0.77
C GLY A 159 -22.39 11.05 0.12
N GLU A 160 -21.40 10.39 -0.49
CA GLU A 160 -20.08 9.96 0.03
C GLU A 160 -19.96 8.53 0.61
N ASN A 161 -20.99 7.94 1.22
CA ASN A 161 -20.79 6.81 2.14
C ASN A 161 -20.86 5.38 1.56
N SER A 162 -21.72 5.11 0.56
CA SER A 162 -21.76 3.81 -0.16
C SER A 162 -20.59 3.65 -1.17
N ALA A 163 -19.98 4.79 -1.52
CA ALA A 163 -18.97 4.88 -2.55
C ALA A 163 -17.66 4.19 -2.13
N THR A 164 -17.27 4.27 -0.86
CA THR A 164 -15.96 3.79 -0.38
C THR A 164 -15.75 2.28 -0.52
N CYS A 165 -16.73 1.46 -0.15
CA CYS A 165 -16.62 0.01 -0.35
C CYS A 165 -16.67 -0.36 -1.84
N THR A 166 -17.51 0.33 -2.61
CA THR A 166 -17.56 0.19 -4.08
C THR A 166 -16.19 0.47 -4.70
N TYR A 167 -15.47 1.48 -4.23
CA TYR A 167 -14.12 1.78 -4.71
C TYR A 167 -13.07 0.79 -4.24
N LEU A 168 -13.18 0.26 -3.03
CA LEU A 168 -12.32 -0.85 -2.60
C LEU A 168 -12.53 -2.09 -3.49
N LEU A 169 -13.78 -2.42 -3.81
CA LEU A 169 -14.11 -3.49 -4.76
C LEU A 169 -13.56 -3.22 -6.16
N ARG A 170 -13.54 -1.96 -6.60
CA ARG A 170 -12.91 -1.56 -7.86
C ARG A 170 -11.41 -1.84 -7.87
N VAL A 171 -10.70 -1.60 -6.77
CA VAL A 171 -9.27 -2.01 -6.67
C VAL A 171 -9.13 -3.52 -6.85
N MET A 172 -10.10 -4.27 -6.34
CA MET A 172 -10.08 -5.72 -6.49
C MET A 172 -10.33 -6.16 -7.91
N GLU A 173 -10.84 -5.36 -8.86
CA GLU A 173 -11.02 -5.72 -10.30
C GLU A 173 -9.74 -6.21 -10.98
N HIS A 174 -8.57 -5.94 -10.39
CA HIS A 174 -7.30 -6.49 -10.88
C HIS A 174 -7.33 -8.04 -10.96
N PRO A 175 -6.98 -8.64 -12.10
CA PRO A 175 -7.26 -10.05 -12.38
C PRO A 175 -6.40 -11.04 -11.57
N LYS A 176 -5.24 -10.60 -11.08
CA LYS A 176 -4.30 -11.47 -10.34
C LYS A 176 -4.32 -11.31 -8.82
N ILE A 177 -5.06 -10.32 -8.31
CA ILE A 177 -5.16 -10.16 -6.85
C ILE A 177 -5.89 -11.39 -6.30
N ARG A 178 -5.23 -12.07 -5.36
CA ARG A 178 -5.75 -13.25 -4.64
C ARG A 178 -5.93 -12.98 -3.16
N ARG A 179 -5.38 -11.89 -2.63
CA ARG A 179 -5.43 -11.55 -1.21
C ARG A 179 -5.56 -10.05 -0.97
N LEU A 180 -6.51 -9.69 -0.12
CA LEU A 180 -6.71 -8.36 0.43
C LEU A 180 -6.57 -8.43 1.94
N GLU A 181 -5.66 -7.61 2.49
CA GLU A 181 -5.47 -7.47 3.93
C GLU A 181 -5.83 -6.06 4.37
N LEU A 182 -6.77 -5.95 5.32
CA LEU A 182 -7.25 -4.70 5.87
C LEU A 182 -6.76 -4.57 7.30
N HIS A 183 -5.80 -3.69 7.52
CA HIS A 183 -5.32 -3.32 8.85
C HIS A 183 -6.22 -2.23 9.41
N CYS A 184 -7.03 -2.57 10.40
CA CYS A 184 -7.87 -1.59 11.06
C CYS A 184 -6.96 -0.72 11.93
N ALA A 185 -6.73 0.52 11.49
CA ALA A 185 -6.01 1.50 12.28
C ALA A 185 -6.95 2.04 13.36
N GLU A 186 -6.48 2.08 14.60
CA GLU A 186 -7.22 2.66 15.72
C GLU A 186 -7.56 4.13 15.43
N GLY A 187 -8.82 4.51 15.61
CA GLY A 187 -9.16 5.89 15.92
C GLY A 187 -8.35 6.33 17.13
N ARG A 188 -7.69 7.49 17.01
CA ARG A 188 -6.96 8.28 18.03
C ARG A 188 -6.84 7.61 19.41
N GLN A 189 -5.60 7.41 19.87
CA GLN A 189 -5.24 7.23 21.29
C GLN A 189 -6.15 8.10 22.18
N THR A 190 -7.00 7.47 22.97
CA THR A 190 -7.67 8.16 24.07
C THR A 190 -6.64 8.42 25.17
N PHE A 191 -6.90 9.45 25.97
CA PHE A 191 -6.05 9.96 27.06
C PHE A 191 -5.63 8.91 28.11
N THR A 192 -6.18 7.69 28.05
CA THR A 192 -5.94 6.57 28.95
C THR A 192 -5.01 5.49 28.39
N GLY A 193 -4.36 5.71 27.24
CA GLY A 193 -3.25 4.88 26.76
C GLY A 193 -3.62 3.53 26.13
N TYR A 194 -4.90 3.14 26.11
CA TYR A 194 -5.39 1.93 25.44
C TYR A 194 -6.51 2.32 24.48
N SER A 195 -6.33 2.01 23.20
CA SER A 195 -7.42 2.14 22.22
C SER A 195 -8.54 1.16 22.56
N ALA A 196 -9.74 1.43 22.05
CA ALA A 196 -10.87 0.52 22.15
C ALA A 196 -10.61 -0.89 21.54
N TYR A 197 -9.56 -1.05 20.71
CA TYR A 197 -9.17 -2.29 20.03
C TYR A 197 -7.86 -2.91 20.56
N ALA A 198 -7.18 -2.21 21.47
CA ALA A 198 -6.08 -2.72 22.30
C ALA A 198 -6.59 -3.23 23.66
N GLN A 199 -7.90 -3.17 23.89
CA GLN A 199 -8.55 -3.74 25.07
C GLN A 199 -8.47 -5.27 25.05
N PRO A 200 -8.48 -5.94 26.21
CA PRO A 200 -8.52 -7.41 26.31
C PRO A 200 -9.79 -8.03 25.72
N VAL A 201 -10.77 -7.21 25.28
CA VAL A 201 -12.06 -7.66 24.76
C VAL A 201 -11.99 -7.77 23.24
N PRO A 202 -12.39 -8.92 22.65
CA PRO A 202 -12.42 -9.10 21.21
C PRO A 202 -13.30 -8.03 20.55
N PRO A 203 -12.88 -7.44 19.40
CA PRO A 203 -13.75 -6.57 18.63
C PRO A 203 -15.02 -7.33 18.25
N SER A 204 -16.18 -6.67 18.30
CA SER A 204 -17.46 -7.26 17.91
C SER A 204 -17.51 -7.52 16.39
N THR A 205 -16.89 -8.62 15.94
CA THR A 205 -16.78 -9.06 14.53
C THR A 205 -18.13 -9.16 13.83
N ASN A 206 -19.19 -9.53 14.56
CA ASN A 206 -20.57 -9.61 14.06
C ASN A 206 -21.05 -8.33 13.37
N LYS A 207 -20.59 -7.14 13.81
CA LYS A 207 -20.98 -5.86 13.21
C LYS A 207 -20.40 -5.66 11.80
N PHE A 208 -19.31 -6.34 11.48
CA PHE A 208 -18.60 -6.25 10.21
C PHE A 208 -18.89 -7.45 9.29
N LYS A 209 -19.65 -8.44 9.75
CA LYS A 209 -20.04 -9.58 8.94
C LYS A 209 -20.75 -9.19 7.63
N PRO A 210 -21.66 -8.19 7.61
CA PRO A 210 -22.25 -7.72 6.35
C PRO A 210 -21.19 -7.30 5.32
N PHE A 211 -20.14 -6.58 5.76
CA PHE A 211 -18.97 -6.19 4.94
C PHE A 211 -18.31 -7.38 4.26
N VAL A 212 -17.96 -8.39 5.06
CA VAL A 212 -17.31 -9.61 4.57
C VAL A 212 -18.20 -10.35 3.59
N ASP A 213 -19.49 -10.46 3.89
CA ASP A 213 -20.45 -11.22 3.09
C ASP A 213 -20.64 -10.56 1.70
N ALA A 214 -20.81 -9.24 1.62
CA ALA A 214 -20.94 -8.63 0.28
C ALA A 214 -19.62 -8.50 -0.46
N PHE A 215 -18.47 -8.36 0.22
CA PHE A 215 -17.17 -8.47 -0.43
C PHE A 215 -17.00 -9.84 -1.10
N ARG A 216 -17.30 -10.92 -0.36
CA ARG A 216 -17.27 -12.29 -0.88
C ARG A 216 -18.28 -12.48 -2.00
N SER A 217 -19.51 -11.97 -1.84
CA SER A 217 -20.53 -12.05 -2.88
C SER A 217 -20.04 -11.36 -4.17
N ALA A 218 -19.55 -10.13 -4.09
CA ALA A 218 -19.10 -9.36 -5.26
C ALA A 218 -17.92 -10.03 -5.98
N THR A 219 -16.93 -10.51 -5.23
CA THR A 219 -15.76 -11.22 -5.80
C THR A 219 -16.17 -12.56 -6.41
N THR A 220 -17.01 -13.34 -5.73
CA THR A 220 -17.52 -14.63 -6.23
C THR A 220 -18.38 -14.45 -7.48
N SER A 221 -19.27 -13.46 -7.50
CA SER A 221 -20.10 -13.14 -8.68
C SER A 221 -19.26 -12.72 -9.89
N ALA A 222 -18.07 -12.12 -9.66
CA ALA A 222 -17.09 -11.84 -10.70
C ALA A 222 -16.25 -13.07 -11.12
N GLY A 223 -16.53 -14.26 -10.58
CA GLY A 223 -15.79 -15.50 -10.85
C GLY A 223 -14.44 -15.57 -10.17
N ARG A 224 -14.25 -14.84 -9.05
CA ARG A 224 -12.94 -14.70 -8.38
C ARG A 224 -13.00 -15.14 -6.94
N ASN A 225 -11.88 -15.68 -6.45
CA ASN A 225 -11.70 -16.07 -5.07
C ASN A 225 -10.59 -15.24 -4.44
N VAL A 226 -10.96 -14.12 -3.83
CA VAL A 226 -10.02 -13.22 -3.14
C VAL A 226 -10.10 -13.50 -1.64
N GLU A 227 -8.98 -13.89 -1.03
CA GLU A 227 -8.85 -14.03 0.42
C GLU A 227 -8.95 -12.65 1.07
N LEU A 228 -9.96 -12.43 1.91
CA LEU A 228 -10.08 -11.23 2.74
C LEU A 228 -9.61 -11.52 4.16
N VAL A 229 -8.63 -10.76 4.62
CA VAL A 229 -8.11 -10.77 5.99
C VAL A 229 -8.29 -9.38 6.59
N ILE A 230 -8.89 -9.29 7.77
CA ILE A 230 -9.12 -8.03 8.49
C ILE A 230 -8.39 -8.13 9.83
N GLU A 231 -7.34 -7.34 10.04
CA GLU A 231 -6.53 -7.36 11.27
C GLU A 231 -6.84 -6.14 12.14
N PHE A 232 -7.36 -6.37 13.36
CA PHE A 232 -7.68 -5.31 14.34
C PHE A 232 -6.50 -4.93 15.25
N SER A 233 -5.46 -5.76 15.31
CA SER A 233 -4.27 -5.53 16.15
C SER A 233 -2.99 -5.45 15.31
N PRO A 234 -2.94 -4.61 14.25
CA PRO A 234 -1.80 -4.56 13.36
C PRO A 234 -0.55 -4.08 14.10
N GLY A 235 0.55 -4.82 13.97
CA GLY A 235 1.85 -4.46 14.57
C GLY A 235 2.05 -4.90 16.02
N ILE A 236 1.05 -5.47 16.69
CA ILE A 236 1.25 -6.17 17.97
C ILE A 236 1.86 -7.54 17.66
N VAL A 237 3.17 -7.66 17.88
CA VAL A 237 3.88 -8.93 17.74
C VAL A 237 3.47 -9.83 18.90
N LYS A 238 3.00 -11.04 18.59
CA LYS A 238 2.82 -12.09 19.60
C LYS A 238 4.14 -12.26 20.34
N ASN A 239 4.22 -11.87 21.61
CA ASN A 239 5.38 -12.19 22.41
C ASN A 239 5.29 -13.69 22.74
N PRO A 240 6.13 -14.57 22.17
CA PRO A 240 6.05 -16.01 22.42
C PRO A 240 6.31 -16.35 23.89
N ASN A 241 6.94 -15.44 24.64
CA ASN A 241 7.20 -15.59 26.07
C ASN A 241 6.10 -14.99 26.95
N ASN A 242 5.07 -14.35 26.37
CA ASN A 242 3.89 -13.95 27.11
C ASN A 242 2.75 -14.94 26.84
N PRO A 243 2.53 -15.94 27.72
CA PRO A 243 1.46 -16.93 27.55
C PRO A 243 0.06 -16.30 27.57
N GLU A 244 -0.06 -15.06 28.06
CA GLU A 244 -1.30 -14.31 28.14
C GLU A 244 -1.74 -13.73 26.79
N MET A 245 -0.95 -13.82 25.71
CA MET A 245 -1.34 -13.28 24.39
C MET A 245 -1.55 -14.37 23.34
N GLN A 246 -2.76 -14.46 22.79
CA GLN A 246 -3.09 -15.37 21.69
C GLN A 246 -3.64 -14.63 20.48
N ARG A 247 -3.13 -14.96 19.28
CA ARG A 247 -3.73 -14.51 18.02
C ARG A 247 -4.98 -15.35 17.75
N ARG A 248 -6.13 -14.72 17.62
CA ARG A 248 -7.42 -15.32 17.27
C ARG A 248 -7.75 -15.04 15.81
N TYR A 249 -8.46 -15.98 15.20
CA TYR A 249 -9.00 -15.86 13.85
C TYR A 249 -10.45 -16.33 13.83
N GLU A 250 -11.35 -15.50 13.31
CA GLU A 250 -12.75 -15.84 13.14
C GLU A 250 -13.32 -15.10 11.93
N ASN A 251 -13.96 -15.81 10.99
CA ASN A 251 -14.69 -15.20 9.87
C ASN A 251 -13.90 -14.19 9.02
N GLY A 252 -12.57 -14.36 8.87
CA GLY A 252 -11.70 -13.40 8.16
C GLY A 252 -11.13 -12.30 9.05
N PHE A 253 -11.58 -12.18 10.30
CA PHE A 253 -11.04 -11.25 11.28
C PHE A 253 -9.92 -11.88 12.08
N THR A 254 -8.87 -11.10 12.34
CA THR A 254 -7.72 -11.48 13.16
C THR A 254 -7.50 -10.41 14.23
N TRP A 255 -7.25 -10.83 15.46
CA TRP A 255 -6.90 -9.93 16.58
C TRP A 255 -6.00 -10.65 17.57
N ILE A 256 -5.37 -9.88 18.47
CA ILE A 256 -4.68 -10.42 19.65
C ILE A 256 -5.64 -10.34 20.83
N GLU A 257 -5.86 -11.46 21.50
CA GLU A 257 -6.62 -11.56 22.74
C GLU A 257 -5.65 -11.72 23.92
N TYR A 258 -5.97 -11.05 25.03
CA TYR A 258 -5.26 -11.19 26.29
C TYR A 258 -6.05 -12.11 27.21
N HIS A 259 -5.41 -13.18 27.68
CA HIS A 259 -5.94 -14.08 28.69
C HIS A 259 -5.24 -13.76 30.01
N ASP A 260 -5.99 -13.36 31.04
CA ASP A 260 -5.42 -13.40 32.39
C ASP A 260 -5.31 -14.87 32.86
N PHE A 261 -4.50 -15.13 33.89
CA PHE A 261 -4.30 -16.48 34.43
C PHE A 261 -5.58 -17.13 34.99
N PHE A 262 -6.71 -16.42 35.06
CA PHE A 262 -7.94 -16.85 35.71
C PHE A 262 -9.12 -17.06 34.74
N GLY A 263 -9.00 -16.65 33.47
CA GLY A 263 -9.96 -16.93 32.39
C GLY A 263 -10.94 -15.81 32.14
#